data_AF-A0A814SGI4-F1
#
_entry.id   AF-A0A814SGI4-F1
#
_cell.length_a   1.000
_cell.length_b   1.000
_cell.length_c   1.000
_cell.angle_alpha   90.00
_cell.angle_beta   90.00
_cell.angle_gamma   90.00
#
_symmetry.space_group_name_H-M   'P 1'
#
loop_
_entity.id
_entity.type
_entity.pdbx_description
1 polymer ?
#
loop_
_entity_poly.entity_id
_entity_poly.type
_entity_poly.pdbx_seq_one_letter_code
_entity_poly.pdbx_strand_id
1 'polypeptide(L)'
;MSDATNYENLLVDSPTKYQNNHNDLSISKQTFCNGYEYTKITNNNTLSEQRKLILHFDNRNTLQVANNVSATTIEQGVNNFLTGVLWGYENDKGEWEWVSTSPSLHKPNDCPNCTTYFKYLESLIVREASGRKDLRAKTGSFINNEGARFRRFYDELIESLRYNRLGLPEREREDLILTIEEAQEHNTNELKPSVEHYQRRRRLSILHKDLVPVNGFRSANGTLYHYILPSFFRLIQYLQETNRDFVIYLRTMGDDSKNFLENAERVLANEHPSFQFNQPLHVNLQPGRIERSKKDQSILLHMKFEEDSDMQIIADEFLIHEKLESGHGIHAIRDDFNAWFQTNYHYTTSKPIWFDPDDRNPRSHHILFDDNFRVIDPNDSIVDIRIMNRQKHKCYSCPFEFYPELENVFAVQANLYLILADQDYYIKTIAECEKRLDQLLQDTETLEKIKKESCIDHA
;
A
#
# COMPACT_ATOMS: atom_id res chain seq x y z
N MET A 1 0.20 37.88 -44.71
CA MET A 1 1.46 38.63 -44.86
C MET A 1 1.92 38.95 -43.44
N SER A 2 2.53 38.00 -42.73
CA SER A 2 3.93 37.53 -42.85
C SER A 2 4.88 38.54 -42.16
N ASP A 3 5.78 38.24 -41.23
CA ASP A 3 6.41 37.03 -40.69
C ASP A 3 6.96 37.42 -39.29
N ALA A 4 6.94 36.58 -38.24
CA ALA A 4 7.92 35.52 -37.97
C ALA A 4 9.39 35.96 -38.16
N THR A 5 10.00 36.54 -37.12
CA THR A 5 11.45 36.71 -37.05
C THR A 5 12.10 35.52 -36.35
N ASN A 6 12.79 34.73 -37.16
CA ASN A 6 13.84 33.77 -36.81
C ASN A 6 14.93 34.37 -35.93
N TYR A 7 15.44 33.58 -34.98
CA TYR A 7 16.86 33.52 -34.69
C TYR A 7 17.27 32.07 -34.48
N GLU A 8 17.86 31.50 -35.52
CA GLU A 8 18.67 30.29 -35.50
C GLU A 8 20.14 30.70 -35.70
N ASN A 9 21.02 29.88 -35.10
CA ASN A 9 22.46 29.71 -35.36
C ASN A 9 23.45 30.62 -34.61
N LEU A 10 24.16 29.99 -33.66
CA LEU A 10 25.61 29.80 -33.73
C LEU A 10 26.06 28.61 -32.84
N LEU A 11 26.26 27.47 -33.52
CA LEU A 11 27.29 26.44 -33.34
C LEU A 11 28.67 27.08 -33.01
N VAL A 12 29.69 26.54 -32.34
CA VAL A 12 30.13 25.21 -31.87
C VAL A 12 31.34 25.48 -30.95
N ASP A 13 31.51 24.70 -29.87
CA ASP A 13 32.80 24.09 -29.53
C ASP A 13 32.58 22.89 -28.57
N SER A 14 33.07 21.73 -28.98
CA SER A 14 33.14 20.45 -28.24
C SER A 14 34.64 20.11 -28.02
N PRO A 15 35.04 18.97 -27.41
CA PRO A 15 34.43 18.11 -26.39
C PRO A 15 35.40 17.80 -25.22
N THR A 16 34.89 17.47 -24.03
CA THR A 16 35.63 16.66 -23.06
C THR A 16 34.81 15.43 -22.67
N LYS A 17 35.44 14.28 -22.90
CA LYS A 17 34.93 12.92 -22.71
C LYS A 17 34.40 12.70 -21.29
N TYR A 18 33.10 12.41 -21.18
CA TYR A 18 32.55 11.59 -20.12
C TYR A 18 31.92 10.36 -20.77
N GLN A 19 32.44 9.19 -20.43
CA GLN A 19 31.81 7.92 -20.74
C GLN A 19 30.56 7.81 -19.87
N ASN A 20 29.40 8.08 -20.46
CA ASN A 20 28.12 7.72 -19.86
C ASN A 20 27.88 6.22 -20.08
N ASN A 21 27.87 5.47 -18.98
CA ASN A 21 27.18 4.18 -18.93
C ASN A 21 25.68 4.44 -19.13
N HIS A 22 25.22 4.37 -20.37
CA HIS A 22 23.80 4.36 -20.67
C HIS A 22 23.22 2.98 -20.33
N ASN A 23 22.29 2.97 -19.37
CA ASN A 23 21.42 1.83 -19.10
C ASN A 23 20.47 1.66 -20.29
N ASP A 24 20.75 0.69 -21.17
CA ASP A 24 19.86 0.35 -22.28
C ASP A 24 18.69 -0.52 -21.78
N LEU A 25 17.58 0.14 -21.44
CA LEU A 25 16.28 -0.49 -21.25
C LEU A 25 15.76 -0.94 -22.60
N SER A 26 15.61 -2.26 -22.79
CA SER A 26 14.96 -2.80 -23.98
C SER A 26 13.49 -3.09 -23.68
N ILE A 27 12.61 -2.57 -24.56
CA ILE A 27 11.17 -2.73 -24.47
C ILE A 27 10.72 -3.68 -25.58
N SER A 28 10.09 -4.78 -25.22
CA SER A 28 9.42 -5.65 -26.19
C SER A 28 7.97 -5.91 -25.79
N LYS A 29 7.08 -5.92 -26.79
CA LYS A 29 5.66 -6.24 -26.63
C LYS A 29 5.44 -7.72 -26.91
N GLN A 30 4.81 -8.43 -25.98
CA GLN A 30 4.34 -9.80 -26.19
C GLN A 30 2.85 -9.89 -25.84
N THR A 31 2.08 -10.51 -26.73
CA THR A 31 0.65 -10.76 -26.56
C THR A 31 0.47 -12.20 -26.11
N PHE A 32 -0.15 -12.41 -24.94
CA PHE A 32 -0.55 -13.75 -24.47
C PHE A 32 -2.07 -13.93 -24.56
N CYS A 33 -2.52 -15.19 -24.52
CA CYS A 33 -3.84 -15.67 -24.98
C CYS A 33 -5.09 -15.07 -24.28
N ASN A 34 -4.92 -14.17 -23.29
CA ASN A 34 -6.02 -13.55 -22.55
C ASN A 34 -6.12 -12.02 -22.73
N GLY A 35 -5.46 -11.44 -23.75
CA GLY A 35 -5.61 -10.01 -24.09
C GLY A 35 -4.94 -9.04 -23.10
N TYR A 36 -4.06 -9.52 -22.24
CA TYR A 36 -3.15 -8.69 -21.46
C TYR A 36 -1.95 -8.33 -22.34
N GLU A 37 -1.81 -7.06 -22.70
CA GLU A 37 -0.57 -6.54 -23.27
C GLU A 37 0.42 -6.27 -22.12
N TYR A 38 1.50 -7.04 -22.06
CA TYR A 38 2.58 -6.79 -21.12
C TYR A 38 3.73 -6.08 -21.83
N THR A 39 4.23 -5.03 -21.19
CA THR A 39 5.52 -4.45 -21.56
C THR A 39 6.59 -5.25 -20.84
N LYS A 40 7.37 -6.03 -21.58
CA LYS A 40 8.52 -6.74 -21.03
C LYS A 40 9.65 -5.73 -20.88
N ILE A 41 9.97 -5.37 -19.64
CA ILE A 41 11.14 -4.57 -19.30
C ILE A 41 12.25 -5.56 -18.95
N THR A 42 13.24 -5.72 -19.84
CA THR A 42 14.42 -6.52 -19.55
C THR A 42 15.58 -5.62 -19.15
N ASN A 43 16.05 -5.79 -17.91
CA ASN A 43 17.31 -5.23 -17.45
C ASN A 43 18.43 -6.20 -17.81
N ASN A 44 19.39 -5.78 -18.64
CA ASN A 44 20.52 -6.62 -19.10
C ASN A 44 21.68 -6.68 -18.07
N ASN A 45 21.43 -6.43 -16.79
CA ASN A 45 22.48 -6.51 -15.77
C ASN A 45 22.71 -7.96 -15.35
N THR A 46 23.99 -8.34 -15.31
CA THR A 46 24.49 -9.60 -14.77
C THR A 46 23.96 -9.84 -13.35
N LEU A 47 23.36 -11.01 -13.14
CA LEU A 47 22.60 -11.47 -11.96
C LEU A 47 23.31 -11.45 -10.59
N SER A 48 24.53 -10.92 -10.43
CA SER A 48 25.36 -11.19 -9.25
C SER A 48 25.57 -10.05 -8.24
N GLU A 49 24.84 -8.92 -8.29
CA GLU A 49 25.03 -7.82 -7.32
C GLU A 49 23.73 -7.11 -6.84
N GLN A 50 22.53 -7.70 -7.00
CA GLN A 50 21.29 -7.08 -6.52
C GLN A 50 20.97 -7.47 -5.06
N ARG A 51 20.78 -6.49 -4.17
CA ARG A 51 20.51 -6.67 -2.72
C ARG A 51 19.20 -7.41 -2.47
N LYS A 52 19.07 -8.48 -1.70
CA LYS A 52 17.76 -9.10 -1.45
C LYS A 52 16.65 -8.09 -1.06
N LEU A 53 15.45 -8.17 -1.65
CA LEU A 53 14.34 -7.28 -1.29
C LEU A 53 13.54 -7.84 -0.12
N ILE A 54 13.41 -7.09 0.96
CA ILE A 54 12.57 -7.43 2.12
C ILE A 54 11.35 -6.48 2.10
N LEU A 55 10.29 -6.91 1.44
CA LEU A 55 9.15 -6.04 1.15
C LEU A 55 8.08 -6.19 2.24
N HIS A 56 7.76 -5.09 2.90
CA HIS A 56 6.69 -5.00 3.89
C HIS A 56 5.52 -4.27 3.25
N PHE A 57 4.32 -4.81 3.38
CA PHE A 57 3.11 -4.17 2.85
C PHE A 57 2.06 -4.05 3.94
N ASP A 58 1.54 -2.85 4.14
CA ASP A 58 0.24 -2.71 4.77
C ASP A 58 -0.83 -3.40 3.93
N ASN A 59 -1.94 -3.73 4.58
CA ASN A 59 -3.07 -4.33 3.87
C ASN A 59 -4.00 -3.27 3.27
N ARG A 60 -4.50 -2.31 4.07
CA ARG A 60 -5.65 -1.47 3.68
C ARG A 60 -5.22 -0.32 2.78
N ASN A 61 -5.95 -0.10 1.69
CA ASN A 61 -5.63 0.85 0.60
C ASN A 61 -4.23 0.67 -0.02
N THR A 62 -3.49 -0.35 0.42
CA THR A 62 -2.17 -0.72 -0.07
C THR A 62 -2.31 -2.00 -0.88
N LEU A 63 -2.86 -3.09 -0.35
CA LEU A 63 -3.09 -4.34 -1.07
C LEU A 63 -4.56 -4.75 -1.19
N GLN A 64 -5.44 -4.20 -0.35
CA GLN A 64 -6.88 -4.47 -0.30
C GLN A 64 -7.64 -3.18 0.01
N VAL A 65 -8.76 -2.92 -0.67
CA VAL A 65 -9.61 -1.74 -0.40
C VAL A 65 -10.73 -2.04 0.61
N ALA A 66 -11.29 -3.26 0.54
CA ALA A 66 -12.30 -3.75 1.46
C ALA A 66 -11.69 -4.65 2.53
N ASN A 67 -12.32 -4.69 3.71
CA ASN A 67 -11.90 -5.55 4.80
C ASN A 67 -13.10 -6.23 5.46
N ASN A 68 -13.06 -7.55 5.55
CA ASN A 68 -14.09 -8.37 6.19
C ASN A 68 -14.15 -8.17 7.71
N VAL A 69 -13.03 -7.86 8.36
CA VAL A 69 -12.94 -7.67 9.82
C VAL A 69 -13.64 -6.39 10.24
N SER A 70 -13.40 -5.28 9.54
CA SER A 70 -14.07 -4.00 9.80
C SER A 70 -15.41 -3.84 9.07
N ALA A 71 -15.85 -4.87 8.33
CA ALA A 71 -17.02 -4.84 7.46
C ALA A 71 -17.07 -3.62 6.52
N THR A 72 -15.89 -3.14 6.08
CA THR A 72 -15.77 -2.00 5.18
C THR A 72 -15.94 -2.47 3.74
N THR A 73 -16.94 -1.93 3.04
CA THR A 73 -17.17 -2.26 1.63
C THR A 73 -16.14 -1.57 0.73
N ILE A 74 -16.02 -2.01 -0.53
CA ILE A 74 -15.16 -1.37 -1.54
C ILE A 74 -15.52 0.10 -1.70
N GLU A 75 -16.81 0.41 -1.81
CA GLU A 75 -17.35 1.75 -1.95
C GLU A 75 -16.96 2.64 -0.76
N GLN A 76 -17.08 2.13 0.47
CA GLN A 76 -16.66 2.85 1.66
C GLN A 76 -15.14 3.05 1.72
N GLY A 77 -14.37 2.05 1.28
CA GLY A 77 -12.91 2.12 1.18
C GLY A 77 -12.46 3.22 0.22
N VAL A 78 -13.00 3.24 -0.99
CA VAL A 78 -12.70 4.27 -2.01
C VAL A 78 -13.11 5.66 -1.53
N ASN A 79 -14.31 5.81 -0.94
CA ASN A 79 -14.73 7.08 -0.37
C ASN A 79 -13.77 7.56 0.72
N ASN A 80 -13.39 6.70 1.65
CA ASN A 80 -12.46 7.01 2.73
C ASN A 80 -11.09 7.44 2.17
N PHE A 81 -10.52 6.67 1.24
CA PHE A 81 -9.29 7.04 0.54
C PHE A 81 -9.38 8.44 -0.06
N LEU A 82 -10.43 8.74 -0.83
CA LEU A 82 -10.61 10.07 -1.44
C LEU A 82 -10.63 11.20 -0.41
N THR A 83 -11.29 11.02 0.74
CA THR A 83 -11.27 12.05 1.79
C THR A 83 -9.87 12.32 2.35
N GLY A 84 -8.98 11.32 2.32
CA GLY A 84 -7.60 11.43 2.78
C GLY A 84 -6.63 12.08 1.79
N VAL A 85 -7.04 12.27 0.53
CA VAL A 85 -6.18 12.80 -0.55
C VAL A 85 -6.79 14.00 -1.28
N LEU A 86 -7.89 14.54 -0.74
CA LEU A 86 -8.55 15.76 -1.24
C LEU A 86 -8.38 16.88 -0.22
N TRP A 87 -7.92 18.02 -0.72
CA TRP A 87 -7.44 19.14 0.08
C TRP A 87 -8.39 20.33 0.01
N GLY A 88 -8.49 21.04 1.12
CA GLY A 88 -9.27 22.25 1.28
C GLY A 88 -8.97 22.94 2.60
N TYR A 89 -9.74 23.96 2.92
CA TYR A 89 -9.63 24.68 4.19
C TYR A 89 -11.02 25.11 4.66
N GLU A 90 -11.12 25.42 5.94
CA GLU A 90 -12.29 26.07 6.51
C GLU A 90 -12.13 27.58 6.37
N ASN A 91 -13.09 28.25 5.74
CA ASN A 91 -13.07 29.70 5.56
C ASN A 91 -13.46 30.44 6.87
N ASP A 92 -13.37 31.77 6.87
CA ASP A 92 -13.66 32.60 8.06
C ASP A 92 -15.12 32.47 8.58
N LYS A 93 -16.02 31.85 7.81
CA LYS A 93 -17.42 31.59 8.20
C LYS A 93 -17.63 30.19 8.78
N GLY A 94 -16.59 29.37 8.85
CA GLY A 94 -16.68 27.97 9.28
C GLY A 94 -17.16 27.01 8.18
N GLU A 95 -17.07 27.41 6.91
CA GLU A 95 -17.51 26.60 5.77
C GLU A 95 -16.30 26.00 5.05
N TRP A 96 -16.43 24.75 4.60
CA TRP A 96 -15.37 24.07 3.86
C TRP A 96 -15.25 24.55 2.41
N GLU A 97 -14.05 24.94 2.00
CA GLU A 97 -13.71 25.33 0.63
C GLU A 97 -12.67 24.37 0.03
N TRP A 98 -12.98 23.84 -1.16
CA TRP A 98 -12.10 22.93 -1.89
C TRP A 98 -10.97 23.66 -2.59
N VAL A 99 -9.74 23.20 -2.36
CA VAL A 99 -8.56 23.57 -3.17
C VAL A 99 -8.32 22.53 -4.25
N SER A 100 -8.52 21.25 -3.91
CA SER A 100 -8.34 20.15 -4.86
C SER A 100 -9.32 20.18 -6.02
N THR A 101 -8.77 19.98 -7.23
CA THR A 101 -9.53 19.61 -8.44
C THR A 101 -9.32 18.13 -8.82
N SER A 102 -8.34 17.47 -8.18
CA SER A 102 -8.00 16.05 -8.29
C SER A 102 -7.41 15.50 -6.98
N PRO A 103 -7.46 14.16 -6.78
CA PRO A 103 -6.74 13.48 -5.70
C PRO A 103 -5.22 13.73 -5.75
N SER A 104 -4.59 13.92 -4.59
CA SER A 104 -3.14 14.05 -4.43
C SER A 104 -2.71 13.65 -3.02
N LEU A 105 -1.63 12.86 -2.91
CA LEU A 105 -0.98 12.61 -1.61
C LEU A 105 -0.29 13.85 -1.06
N HIS A 106 0.20 14.73 -1.95
CA HIS A 106 0.93 15.92 -1.57
C HIS A 106 0.00 17.09 -1.36
N LYS A 107 0.26 17.79 -0.26
CA LYS A 107 -0.36 19.07 0.06
C LYS A 107 -0.10 20.09 -1.06
N PRO A 108 -1.11 20.83 -1.54
CA PRO A 108 -0.91 21.94 -2.45
C PRO A 108 0.06 22.99 -1.89
N ASN A 109 1.12 23.29 -2.64
CA ASN A 109 2.15 24.27 -2.22
C ASN A 109 1.58 25.67 -2.01
N ASP A 110 0.59 26.07 -2.82
CA ASP A 110 0.00 27.41 -2.79
C ASP A 110 -1.04 27.59 -1.67
N CYS A 111 -1.23 26.59 -0.79
CA CYS A 111 -2.17 26.66 0.33
C CYS A 111 -1.56 26.13 1.63
N PRO A 112 -0.79 26.95 2.36
CA PRO A 112 -0.15 26.54 3.61
C PRO A 112 -1.12 26.10 4.71
N ASN A 113 -2.36 26.60 4.69
CA ASN A 113 -3.36 26.30 5.71
C ASN A 113 -4.31 25.16 5.31
N CYS A 114 -4.18 24.57 4.11
CA CYS A 114 -5.05 23.45 3.75
C CYS A 114 -4.75 22.19 4.56
N THR A 115 -5.80 21.42 4.76
CA THR A 115 -5.79 20.08 5.35
C THR A 115 -6.58 19.14 4.44
N THR A 116 -6.51 17.84 4.70
CA THR A 116 -7.34 16.87 4.00
C THR A 116 -8.77 16.93 4.53
N TYR A 117 -9.75 16.62 3.69
CA TYR A 117 -11.14 16.58 4.13
C TYR A 117 -11.37 15.57 5.27
N PHE A 118 -10.63 14.45 5.26
CA PHE A 118 -10.61 13.49 6.35
C PHE A 118 -10.21 14.15 7.67
N LYS A 119 -9.09 14.88 7.72
CA LYS A 119 -8.59 15.52 8.94
C LYS A 119 -9.51 16.65 9.42
N TYR A 120 -10.14 17.37 8.50
CA TYR A 120 -11.19 18.33 8.84
C TYR A 120 -12.41 17.65 9.50
N LEU A 121 -12.91 16.56 8.94
CA LEU A 121 -14.01 15.82 9.56
C LEU A 121 -13.59 15.18 10.89
N GLU A 122 -12.36 14.68 10.98
CA GLU A 122 -11.82 14.10 12.22
C GLU A 122 -11.81 15.14 13.35
N SER A 123 -11.33 16.37 13.09
CA SER A 123 -11.29 17.43 14.12
C SER A 123 -12.67 17.90 14.57
N LEU A 124 -13.67 17.85 13.69
CA LEU A 124 -15.05 18.23 14.03
C LEU A 124 -15.79 17.14 14.82
N ILE A 125 -15.62 15.87 14.42
CA ILE A 125 -16.44 14.74 14.90
C ILE A 125 -15.77 14.02 16.08
N VAL A 126 -14.46 13.79 16.00
CA VAL A 126 -13.75 12.90 16.93
C VAL A 126 -13.24 13.71 18.11
N ARG A 127 -14.14 13.93 19.09
CA ARG A 127 -13.78 14.46 20.42
C ARG A 127 -13.47 13.35 21.42
N GLU A 128 -14.00 12.16 21.17
CA GLU A 128 -13.84 10.94 21.96
C GLU A 128 -13.99 9.70 21.06
N ALA A 129 -13.66 8.51 21.57
CA ALA A 129 -13.57 7.27 20.78
C ALA A 129 -14.88 6.89 20.05
N SER A 130 -16.04 7.26 20.61
CA SER A 130 -17.37 7.03 20.03
C SER A 130 -17.53 7.70 18.65
N GLY A 131 -16.95 8.90 18.47
CA GLY A 131 -17.02 9.70 17.24
C GLY A 131 -16.35 9.04 16.03
N ARG A 132 -15.47 8.05 16.21
CA ARG A 132 -14.86 7.32 15.09
C ARG A 132 -15.86 6.50 14.28
N LYS A 133 -16.98 6.08 14.89
CA LYS A 133 -18.06 5.41 14.15
C LYS A 133 -18.75 6.39 13.21
N ASP A 134 -19.02 7.60 13.68
CA ASP A 134 -19.68 8.65 12.90
C ASP A 134 -18.75 9.19 11.81
N LEU A 135 -17.46 9.36 12.10
CA LEU A 135 -16.44 9.70 11.09
C LEU A 135 -16.42 8.66 9.96
N ARG A 136 -16.45 7.37 10.29
CA ARG A 136 -16.51 6.30 9.27
C ARG A 136 -17.78 6.35 8.44
N ALA A 137 -18.93 6.62 9.05
CA ALA A 137 -20.19 6.73 8.32
C ALA A 137 -20.18 7.93 7.36
N LYS A 138 -19.67 9.09 7.81
CA LYS A 138 -19.59 10.30 6.99
C LYS A 138 -18.59 10.17 5.86
N THR A 139 -17.37 9.72 6.17
CA THR A 139 -16.34 9.49 5.14
C THR A 139 -16.74 8.38 4.18
N GLY A 140 -17.40 7.31 4.64
CA GLY A 140 -17.84 6.19 3.79
C GLY A 140 -18.97 6.51 2.81
N SER A 141 -19.60 7.68 2.89
CA SER A 141 -20.66 8.14 1.99
C SER A 141 -20.33 9.45 1.27
N PHE A 142 -19.06 9.87 1.32
CA PHE A 142 -18.56 11.16 0.85
C PHE A 142 -19.07 11.58 -0.54
N ILE A 143 -18.97 10.70 -1.54
CA ILE A 143 -19.31 11.03 -2.94
C ILE A 143 -20.80 11.24 -3.18
N ASN A 144 -21.67 10.74 -2.30
CA ASN A 144 -23.10 10.98 -2.35
C ASN A 144 -23.53 12.28 -1.67
N ASN A 145 -22.59 12.95 -0.98
CA ASN A 145 -22.83 14.17 -0.21
C ASN A 145 -21.85 15.28 -0.66
N GLU A 146 -20.94 15.71 0.21
CA GLU A 146 -20.02 16.83 -0.01
C GLU A 146 -19.02 16.59 -1.15
N GLY A 147 -18.81 15.32 -1.54
CA GLY A 147 -17.85 14.89 -2.55
C GLY A 147 -18.38 14.81 -3.98
N ALA A 148 -19.63 15.21 -4.25
CA ALA A 148 -20.28 14.99 -5.56
C ALA A 148 -19.44 15.46 -6.77
N ARG A 149 -18.68 16.55 -6.63
CA ARG A 149 -17.79 17.07 -7.70
C ARG A 149 -16.60 16.16 -8.05
N PHE A 150 -16.25 15.23 -7.17
CA PHE A 150 -15.16 14.26 -7.36
C PHE A 150 -15.65 12.90 -7.84
N ARG A 151 -16.95 12.77 -8.16
CA ARG A 151 -17.59 11.52 -8.61
C ARG A 151 -16.83 10.82 -9.74
N ARG A 152 -16.27 11.58 -10.70
CA ARG A 152 -15.45 11.00 -11.78
C ARG A 152 -14.33 10.10 -11.27
N PHE A 153 -13.60 10.54 -10.24
CA PHE A 153 -12.47 9.80 -9.69
C PHE A 153 -12.92 8.59 -8.89
N TYR A 154 -14.06 8.72 -8.21
CA TYR A 154 -14.68 7.58 -7.53
C TYR A 154 -15.10 6.51 -8.53
N ASP A 155 -15.80 6.89 -9.61
CA ASP A 155 -16.27 5.95 -10.63
C ASP A 155 -15.07 5.27 -11.34
N GLU A 156 -14.00 6.01 -11.65
CA GLU A 156 -12.75 5.48 -12.19
C GLU A 156 -12.10 4.43 -11.26
N LEU A 157 -12.04 4.71 -9.95
CA LEU A 157 -11.48 3.79 -8.96
C LEU A 157 -12.34 2.54 -8.78
N ILE A 158 -13.67 2.69 -8.73
CA ILE A 158 -14.62 1.57 -8.63
C ILE A 158 -14.51 0.66 -9.84
N GLU A 159 -14.45 1.24 -11.05
CA GLU A 159 -14.29 0.47 -12.28
C GLU A 159 -12.94 -0.26 -12.31
N SER A 160 -11.86 0.39 -11.87
CA SER A 160 -10.53 -0.22 -11.81
C SER A 160 -10.42 -1.38 -10.82
N LEU A 161 -11.31 -1.43 -9.82
CA LEU A 161 -11.36 -2.50 -8.82
C LEU A 161 -12.21 -3.69 -9.27
N ARG A 162 -13.03 -3.56 -10.32
CA ARG A 162 -13.89 -4.65 -10.78
C ARG A 162 -13.07 -5.85 -11.26
N TYR A 163 -13.57 -7.03 -10.94
CA TYR A 163 -12.93 -8.29 -11.30
C TYR A 163 -13.02 -8.54 -12.81
N ASN A 164 -14.22 -8.33 -13.38
CA ASN A 164 -14.46 -8.49 -14.81
C ASN A 164 -14.25 -7.18 -15.54
N ARG A 165 -13.32 -7.17 -16.50
CA ARG A 165 -13.00 -5.99 -17.32
C ARG A 165 -14.16 -5.59 -18.22
N LEU A 166 -14.32 -4.29 -18.41
CA LEU A 166 -15.25 -3.71 -19.37
C LEU A 166 -15.05 -4.31 -20.77
N GLY A 167 -16.16 -4.73 -21.40
CA GLY A 167 -16.16 -5.30 -22.76
C GLY A 167 -15.87 -6.80 -22.85
N LEU A 168 -15.67 -7.51 -21.73
CA LEU A 168 -15.59 -8.98 -21.72
C LEU A 168 -16.98 -9.63 -21.54
N PRO A 169 -17.24 -10.82 -22.10
CA PRO A 169 -18.53 -11.50 -21.96
C PRO A 169 -18.96 -11.75 -20.51
N GLU A 170 -18.02 -12.03 -19.62
CA GLU A 170 -18.26 -12.21 -18.18
C GLU A 170 -18.79 -10.93 -17.54
N ARG A 171 -18.26 -9.78 -17.97
CA ARG A 171 -18.70 -8.46 -17.52
C ARG A 171 -20.10 -8.13 -18.04
N GLU A 172 -20.38 -8.38 -19.33
CA GLU A 172 -21.72 -8.16 -19.90
C GLU A 172 -22.79 -8.98 -19.18
N ARG A 173 -22.47 -10.24 -18.84
CA ARG A 173 -23.36 -11.11 -18.06
C ARG A 173 -23.61 -10.59 -16.65
N GLU A 174 -22.56 -10.15 -15.97
CA GLU A 174 -22.66 -9.54 -14.65
C GLU A 174 -23.58 -8.31 -14.67
N ASP A 175 -23.35 -7.38 -15.59
CA ASP A 175 -24.14 -6.14 -15.70
C ASP A 175 -25.61 -6.42 -16.05
N LEU A 176 -25.89 -7.42 -16.90
CA LEU A 176 -27.25 -7.86 -17.20
C LEU A 176 -27.97 -8.38 -15.96
N ILE A 177 -27.30 -9.20 -15.13
CA ILE A 177 -27.90 -9.75 -13.90
C ILE A 177 -28.24 -8.62 -12.93
N LEU A 178 -27.30 -7.70 -12.71
CA LEU A 178 -27.48 -6.55 -11.82
C LEU A 178 -28.68 -5.69 -12.28
N THR A 179 -28.78 -5.41 -13.59
CA THR A 179 -29.88 -4.63 -14.16
C THR A 179 -31.25 -5.29 -13.93
N ILE A 180 -31.33 -6.62 -14.09
CA ILE A 180 -32.58 -7.37 -13.86
C ILE A 180 -32.97 -7.32 -12.38
N GLU A 181 -32.01 -7.47 -11.47
CA GLU A 181 -32.25 -7.41 -10.03
C GLU A 181 -32.75 -6.02 -9.58
N GLU A 182 -32.12 -4.94 -10.06
CA GLU A 182 -32.56 -3.56 -9.80
C GLU A 182 -33.99 -3.30 -10.29
N ALA A 183 -34.32 -3.75 -11.51
CA ALA A 183 -35.66 -3.61 -12.07
C ALA A 183 -36.73 -4.37 -11.28
N GLN A 184 -36.37 -5.52 -10.68
CA GLN A 184 -37.27 -6.29 -9.80
C GLN A 184 -37.46 -5.60 -8.43
N GLU A 185 -36.43 -4.97 -7.87
CA GLU A 185 -36.55 -4.20 -6.62
C GLU A 185 -37.48 -2.99 -6.80
N HIS A 186 -37.36 -2.25 -7.90
CA HIS A 186 -38.24 -1.11 -8.17
C HIS A 186 -39.72 -1.50 -8.31
N ASN A 187 -40.01 -2.71 -8.79
CA ASN A 187 -41.37 -3.23 -8.93
C ASN A 187 -41.98 -3.81 -7.63
N THR A 188 -41.20 -3.98 -6.56
CA THR A 188 -41.65 -4.59 -5.28
C THR A 188 -41.82 -3.59 -4.14
N ASN A 189 -41.55 -2.29 -4.38
CA ASN A 189 -41.58 -1.22 -3.37
C ASN A 189 -42.99 -0.79 -2.89
N GLU A 190 -44.07 -1.49 -3.23
CA GLU A 190 -45.41 -1.24 -2.64
C GLU A 190 -45.64 -1.90 -1.26
N LEU A 191 -44.73 -2.74 -0.75
CA LEU A 191 -44.88 -3.36 0.57
C LEU A 191 -43.58 -3.25 1.39
N LYS A 192 -43.65 -2.56 2.54
CA LYS A 192 -42.53 -2.39 3.49
C LYS A 192 -41.88 -3.75 3.81
N PRO A 193 -40.54 -3.90 3.70
CA PRO A 193 -39.91 -5.20 3.86
C PRO A 193 -39.83 -5.58 5.34
N SER A 194 -40.32 -6.77 5.68
CA SER A 194 -40.13 -7.41 6.98
C SER A 194 -38.70 -7.95 7.12
N VAL A 195 -38.29 -8.28 8.36
CA VAL A 195 -36.98 -8.90 8.68
C VAL A 195 -36.77 -10.22 7.90
N GLU A 196 -37.84 -10.93 7.54
CA GLU A 196 -37.79 -12.11 6.67
C GLU A 196 -37.41 -11.78 5.21
N HIS A 197 -37.72 -10.57 4.73
CA HIS A 197 -37.35 -10.11 3.40
C HIS A 197 -35.83 -9.89 3.27
N TYR A 198 -35.19 -9.38 4.33
CA TYR A 198 -33.73 -9.32 4.45
C TYR A 198 -33.08 -10.72 4.47
N GLN A 199 -33.73 -11.69 5.12
CA GLN A 199 -33.25 -13.08 5.15
C GLN A 199 -33.50 -13.82 3.82
N ARG A 200 -34.53 -13.45 3.04
CA ARG A 200 -34.79 -13.97 1.68
C ARG A 200 -33.76 -13.48 0.65
N ARG A 201 -33.26 -12.24 0.76
CA ARG A 201 -32.16 -11.71 -0.09
C ARG A 201 -30.91 -12.60 -0.09
N ARG A 202 -30.62 -13.26 1.04
CA ARG A 202 -29.48 -14.21 1.17
C ARG A 202 -29.64 -15.53 0.41
N ARG A 203 -30.82 -15.88 -0.10
CA ARG A 203 -31.09 -17.22 -0.65
C ARG A 203 -31.30 -17.29 -2.17
N LEU A 204 -31.42 -16.17 -2.89
CA LEU A 204 -31.95 -16.20 -4.26
C LEU A 204 -31.16 -15.50 -5.37
N SER A 205 -30.04 -14.80 -5.13
CA SER A 205 -29.22 -14.37 -6.27
C SER A 205 -28.47 -15.58 -6.83
N ILE A 206 -28.60 -15.80 -8.13
CA ILE A 206 -27.80 -16.79 -8.87
C ILE A 206 -26.29 -16.48 -8.69
N LEU A 207 -25.94 -15.20 -8.47
CA LEU A 207 -24.60 -14.73 -8.12
C LEU A 207 -24.07 -15.18 -6.73
N HIS A 208 -24.93 -15.55 -5.78
CA HIS A 208 -24.53 -16.14 -4.49
C HIS A 208 -24.37 -17.66 -4.55
N LYS A 209 -24.91 -18.31 -5.59
CA LYS A 209 -24.77 -19.76 -5.79
C LYS A 209 -23.44 -20.13 -6.42
N ASP A 210 -22.86 -19.21 -7.19
CA ASP A 210 -21.52 -19.36 -7.76
C ASP A 210 -20.47 -19.09 -6.70
N LEU A 211 -19.58 -20.07 -6.49
CA LEU A 211 -18.38 -19.94 -5.67
C LEU A 211 -17.66 -18.65 -6.08
N VAL A 212 -17.45 -17.73 -5.14
CA VAL A 212 -16.64 -16.52 -5.39
C VAL A 212 -15.32 -16.99 -5.99
N PRO A 213 -14.93 -16.51 -7.19
CA PRO A 213 -13.72 -16.98 -7.83
C PRO A 213 -12.50 -16.66 -6.96
N VAL A 214 -11.38 -17.31 -7.25
CA VAL A 214 -10.10 -16.98 -6.60
C VAL A 214 -9.84 -15.49 -6.78
N ASN A 215 -9.36 -14.83 -5.72
CA ASN A 215 -9.19 -13.38 -5.66
C ASN A 215 -10.45 -12.53 -5.94
N GLY A 216 -11.65 -13.11 -5.84
CA GLY A 216 -12.91 -12.38 -5.93
C GLY A 216 -13.40 -11.89 -4.57
N PHE A 217 -14.05 -10.73 -4.57
CA PHE A 217 -14.81 -10.17 -3.46
C PHE A 217 -16.17 -9.69 -3.98
N ARG A 218 -17.27 -10.28 -3.50
CA ARG A 218 -18.62 -9.89 -3.94
C ARG A 218 -19.24 -8.90 -2.95
N SER A 219 -19.58 -7.71 -3.43
CA SER A 219 -20.27 -6.68 -2.63
C SER A 219 -21.74 -7.03 -2.40
N ALA A 220 -22.39 -6.24 -1.53
CA ALA A 220 -23.80 -6.43 -1.18
C ALA A 220 -24.77 -6.24 -2.36
N ASN A 221 -24.40 -5.40 -3.34
CA ASN A 221 -25.19 -5.22 -4.57
C ASN A 221 -24.90 -6.30 -5.63
N GLY A 222 -24.04 -7.29 -5.34
CA GLY A 222 -23.73 -8.38 -6.27
C GLY A 222 -22.52 -8.13 -7.17
N THR A 223 -21.95 -6.92 -7.22
CA THR A 223 -20.75 -6.63 -8.01
C THR A 223 -19.54 -7.44 -7.53
N LEU A 224 -18.76 -7.97 -8.47
CA LEU A 224 -17.52 -8.69 -8.20
C LEU A 224 -16.30 -7.78 -8.37
N TYR A 225 -15.50 -7.68 -7.31
CA TYR A 225 -14.25 -6.93 -7.25
C TYR A 225 -13.06 -7.85 -7.04
N HIS A 226 -11.85 -7.35 -7.33
CA HIS A 226 -10.63 -7.99 -6.88
C HIS A 226 -10.49 -7.86 -5.35
N TYR A 227 -10.18 -8.98 -4.67
CA TYR A 227 -9.94 -8.98 -3.23
C TYR A 227 -8.57 -8.38 -2.90
N ILE A 228 -7.51 -8.92 -3.50
CA ILE A 228 -6.13 -8.40 -3.50
C ILE A 228 -5.88 -7.70 -4.85
N LEU A 229 -5.26 -6.52 -4.79
CA LEU A 229 -5.01 -5.70 -5.97
C LEU A 229 -4.13 -6.42 -7.02
N PRO A 230 -4.49 -6.40 -8.31
CA PRO A 230 -3.73 -7.06 -9.37
C PRO A 230 -2.25 -6.66 -9.48
N SER A 231 -1.92 -5.39 -9.17
CA SER A 231 -0.55 -4.85 -9.19
C SER A 231 0.40 -5.58 -8.22
N PHE A 232 -0.11 -6.15 -7.13
CA PHE A 232 0.67 -6.97 -6.21
C PHE A 232 1.14 -8.28 -6.85
N PHE A 233 0.24 -8.97 -7.55
CA PHE A 233 0.60 -10.20 -8.26
C PHE A 233 1.51 -9.92 -9.46
N ARG A 234 1.30 -8.78 -10.14
CA ARG A 234 2.21 -8.29 -11.19
C ARG A 234 3.62 -8.09 -10.66
N LEU A 235 3.78 -7.51 -9.46
CA LEU A 235 5.08 -7.38 -8.80
C LEU A 235 5.74 -8.75 -8.60
N ILE A 236 5.02 -9.73 -8.06
CA ILE A 236 5.57 -11.08 -7.83
C ILE A 236 6.00 -11.74 -9.15
N GLN A 237 5.20 -11.63 -10.21
CA GLN A 237 5.56 -12.12 -11.54
C GLN A 237 6.87 -11.49 -12.02
N TYR A 238 6.99 -10.16 -11.92
CA TYR A 238 8.22 -9.45 -12.29
C TYR A 238 9.44 -9.91 -11.48
N LEU A 239 9.30 -10.09 -10.15
CA LEU A 239 10.38 -10.56 -9.30
C LEU A 239 10.83 -11.98 -9.68
N GLN A 240 9.89 -12.88 -10.02
CA GLN A 240 10.22 -14.22 -10.52
C GLN A 240 10.87 -14.19 -11.91
N GLU A 241 10.33 -13.39 -12.85
CA GLU A 241 10.86 -13.24 -14.21
C GLU A 241 12.28 -12.69 -14.23
N THR A 242 12.62 -11.84 -13.27
CA THR A 242 13.95 -11.23 -13.11
C THR A 242 14.88 -12.04 -12.19
N ASN A 243 14.44 -13.19 -11.68
CA ASN A 243 15.17 -14.01 -10.70
C ASN A 243 15.66 -13.20 -9.49
N ARG A 244 14.81 -12.28 -9.01
CA ARG A 244 15.13 -11.46 -7.85
C ARG A 244 15.07 -12.30 -6.59
N ASP A 245 16.04 -12.16 -5.69
CA ASP A 245 15.91 -12.67 -4.31
C ASP A 245 15.03 -11.70 -3.50
N PHE A 246 13.94 -12.21 -2.92
CA PHE A 246 13.00 -11.42 -2.13
C PHE A 246 12.23 -12.25 -1.10
N VAL A 247 11.63 -11.54 -0.13
CA VAL A 247 10.61 -12.03 0.80
C VAL A 247 9.57 -10.94 1.02
N ILE A 248 8.31 -11.35 1.23
CA ILE A 248 7.19 -10.44 1.47
C ILE A 248 6.62 -10.65 2.88
N TYR A 249 6.45 -9.56 3.62
CA TYR A 249 5.79 -9.50 4.91
C TYR A 249 4.55 -8.61 4.82
N LEU A 250 3.37 -9.20 4.91
CA LEU A 250 2.14 -8.45 5.15
C LEU A 250 2.16 -7.93 6.60
N ARG A 251 2.15 -6.61 6.78
CA ARG A 251 2.14 -5.91 8.07
C ARG A 251 0.75 -5.34 8.33
N THR A 252 0.12 -5.69 9.44
CA THR A 252 -1.21 -5.15 9.77
C THR A 252 -1.33 -4.84 11.25
N MET A 253 -2.08 -3.79 11.58
CA MET A 253 -2.50 -3.51 12.96
C MET A 253 -3.70 -4.39 13.40
N GLY A 254 -4.35 -5.09 12.46
CA GLY A 254 -5.57 -5.88 12.67
C GLY A 254 -5.41 -7.38 12.45
N ASP A 255 -6.53 -8.09 12.33
CA ASP A 255 -6.60 -9.56 12.21
C ASP A 255 -6.94 -10.05 10.78
N ASP A 256 -6.71 -9.21 9.77
CA ASP A 256 -7.12 -9.42 8.38
C ASP A 256 -6.15 -10.26 7.54
N SER A 257 -4.97 -10.57 8.08
CA SER A 257 -3.91 -11.29 7.37
C SER A 257 -4.29 -12.71 6.95
N LYS A 258 -5.12 -13.42 7.71
CA LYS A 258 -5.45 -14.83 7.41
C LYS A 258 -6.15 -14.98 6.05
N ASN A 259 -7.20 -14.21 5.81
CA ASN A 259 -7.95 -14.26 4.55
C ASN A 259 -7.08 -13.82 3.37
N PHE A 260 -6.18 -12.86 3.59
CA PHE A 260 -5.20 -12.44 2.59
C PHE A 260 -4.30 -13.63 2.20
N LEU A 261 -3.68 -14.29 3.19
CA LEU A 261 -2.72 -15.37 2.94
C LEU A 261 -3.37 -16.56 2.24
N GLU A 262 -4.56 -17.00 2.69
CA GLU A 262 -5.31 -18.09 2.04
C GLU A 262 -5.66 -17.76 0.59
N ASN A 263 -5.96 -16.50 0.28
CA ASN A 263 -6.27 -16.09 -1.09
C ASN A 263 -5.00 -16.01 -1.95
N ALA A 264 -3.93 -15.43 -1.41
CA ALA A 264 -2.63 -15.33 -2.08
C ALA A 264 -2.07 -16.71 -2.42
N GLU A 265 -2.16 -17.69 -1.51
CA GLU A 265 -1.73 -19.08 -1.74
C GLU A 265 -2.42 -19.68 -2.98
N ARG A 266 -3.74 -19.53 -3.09
CA ARG A 266 -4.51 -20.06 -4.24
C ARG A 266 -4.16 -19.36 -5.55
N VAL A 267 -3.95 -18.04 -5.52
CA VAL A 267 -3.51 -17.29 -6.71
C VAL A 267 -2.12 -17.76 -7.16
N LEU A 268 -1.19 -17.92 -6.21
CA LEU A 268 0.19 -18.38 -6.46
C LEU A 268 0.25 -19.85 -6.90
N ALA A 269 -0.76 -20.65 -6.53
CA ALA A 269 -0.96 -22.00 -7.05
C ALA A 269 -1.56 -22.03 -8.48
N ASN A 270 -1.64 -20.88 -9.17
CA ASN A 270 -2.20 -20.71 -10.51
C ASN A 270 -3.69 -21.08 -10.62
N GLU A 271 -4.47 -20.98 -9.53
CA GLU A 271 -5.93 -21.17 -9.59
C GLU A 271 -6.66 -19.94 -10.18
N HIS A 272 -5.99 -18.80 -10.31
CA HIS A 272 -6.55 -17.58 -10.90
C HIS A 272 -6.25 -17.49 -12.41
N PRO A 273 -7.23 -17.27 -13.29
CA PRO A 273 -7.02 -17.32 -14.74
C PRO A 273 -6.08 -16.24 -15.30
N SER A 274 -6.03 -15.07 -14.65
CA SER A 274 -5.23 -13.92 -15.10
C SER A 274 -3.79 -13.87 -14.61
N PHE A 275 -3.41 -14.73 -13.65
CA PHE A 275 -2.05 -14.74 -13.08
C PHE A 275 -1.41 -16.09 -13.32
N GLN A 276 -0.14 -16.06 -13.71
CA GLN A 276 0.66 -17.26 -13.98
C GLN A 276 2.02 -17.07 -13.33
N PHE A 277 2.41 -18.03 -12.49
CA PHE A 277 3.66 -18.05 -11.75
C PHE A 277 4.47 -19.27 -12.17
N ASN A 278 5.73 -19.03 -12.49
CA ASN A 278 6.63 -20.05 -13.05
C ASN A 278 7.36 -20.84 -11.96
N GLN A 279 7.40 -20.30 -10.74
CA GLN A 279 8.06 -20.90 -9.59
C GLN A 279 7.09 -20.94 -8.41
N PRO A 280 7.05 -22.04 -7.64
CA PRO A 280 6.27 -22.09 -6.41
C PRO A 280 6.83 -21.07 -5.42
N LEU A 281 5.93 -20.31 -4.78
CA LEU A 281 6.27 -19.38 -3.71
C LEU A 281 5.51 -19.80 -2.46
N HIS A 282 6.23 -20.16 -1.40
CA HIS A 282 5.62 -20.59 -0.15
C HIS A 282 4.85 -19.45 0.52
N VAL A 283 3.65 -19.75 1.04
CA VAL A 283 2.84 -18.81 1.82
C VAL A 283 2.68 -19.37 3.24
N ASN A 284 3.27 -18.71 4.22
CA ASN A 284 3.13 -19.11 5.62
C ASN A 284 1.77 -18.66 6.16
N LEU A 285 0.85 -19.61 6.32
CA LEU A 285 -0.51 -19.39 6.81
C LEU A 285 -0.60 -19.12 8.34
N GLN A 286 0.51 -19.09 9.06
CA GLN A 286 0.57 -18.79 10.50
C GLN A 286 1.17 -17.39 10.72
N PRO A 287 0.33 -16.35 10.91
CA PRO A 287 0.83 -14.99 11.12
C PRO A 287 1.71 -14.90 12.37
N GLY A 288 2.85 -14.23 12.23
CA GLY A 288 3.66 -13.77 13.35
C GLY A 288 3.05 -12.52 14.01
N ARG A 289 3.72 -12.03 15.04
CA ARG A 289 3.35 -10.80 15.75
C ARG A 289 4.58 -10.01 16.16
N ILE A 290 4.46 -8.70 16.10
CA ILE A 290 5.37 -7.79 16.78
C ILE A 290 4.58 -7.14 17.91
N GLU A 291 5.04 -7.37 19.14
CA GLU A 291 4.40 -6.85 20.36
C GLU A 291 5.43 -6.07 21.20
N ARG A 292 4.96 -5.12 22.01
CA ARG A 292 5.81 -4.42 22.99
C ARG A 292 5.71 -5.11 24.35
N SER A 293 6.86 -5.42 24.95
CA SER A 293 6.94 -5.95 26.31
C SER A 293 6.28 -5.00 27.31
N LYS A 294 5.35 -5.51 28.12
CA LYS A 294 4.71 -4.71 29.18
C LYS A 294 5.68 -4.24 30.27
N LYS A 295 6.84 -4.89 30.40
CA LYS A 295 7.82 -4.62 31.47
C LYS A 295 8.72 -3.42 31.14
N ASP A 296 9.21 -3.38 29.91
CA ASP A 296 10.28 -2.48 29.49
C ASP A 296 10.09 -1.91 28.07
N GLN A 297 8.93 -2.15 27.45
CA GLN A 297 8.57 -1.67 26.10
C GLN A 297 9.49 -2.18 24.98
N SER A 298 10.32 -3.20 25.24
CA SER A 298 11.14 -3.86 24.22
C SER A 298 10.28 -4.48 23.10
N ILE A 299 10.81 -4.49 21.87
CA ILE A 299 10.16 -5.13 20.72
C ILE A 299 10.33 -6.64 20.84
N LEU A 300 9.22 -7.38 20.71
CA LEU A 300 9.20 -8.83 20.70
C LEU A 300 8.64 -9.32 19.36
N LEU A 301 9.43 -10.09 18.60
CA LEU A 301 8.93 -10.83 17.44
C LEU A 301 8.51 -12.23 17.87
N HIS A 302 7.24 -12.54 17.66
CA HIS A 302 6.68 -13.88 17.78
C HIS A 302 6.48 -14.45 16.37
N MET A 303 7.32 -15.37 15.94
CA MET A 303 7.23 -15.91 14.58
C MET A 303 7.79 -17.32 14.50
N LYS A 304 7.20 -18.14 13.62
CA LYS A 304 7.66 -19.49 13.33
C LYS A 304 8.26 -19.42 11.93
N PHE A 305 9.57 -19.55 11.87
CA PHE A 305 10.26 -19.66 10.60
C PHE A 305 10.24 -21.12 10.14
N GLU A 306 10.51 -21.34 8.86
CA GLU A 306 10.41 -22.67 8.24
C GLU A 306 11.35 -23.69 8.90
N GLU A 307 12.51 -23.24 9.36
CA GLU A 307 13.53 -24.09 10.02
C GLU A 307 13.21 -24.42 11.48
N ASP A 308 12.25 -23.71 12.10
CA ASP A 308 11.98 -23.84 13.52
C ASP A 308 10.88 -24.88 13.80
N SER A 309 11.08 -25.73 14.81
CA SER A 309 10.04 -26.68 15.25
C SER A 309 8.83 -25.95 15.83
N ASP A 310 9.09 -24.89 16.60
CA ASP A 310 8.14 -24.17 17.43
C ASP A 310 8.19 -22.66 17.19
N MET A 311 7.16 -21.96 17.68
CA MET A 311 7.12 -20.50 17.68
C MET A 311 8.31 -19.92 18.45
N GLN A 312 9.08 -19.04 17.80
CA GLN A 312 10.16 -18.30 18.43
C GLN A 312 9.63 -17.01 19.04
N ILE A 313 10.26 -16.56 20.14
CA ILE A 313 10.04 -15.26 20.75
C ILE A 313 11.41 -14.57 20.82
N ILE A 314 11.60 -13.55 20.01
CA ILE A 314 12.90 -12.88 19.81
C ILE A 314 12.76 -11.44 20.31
N ALA A 315 13.61 -11.06 21.28
CA ALA A 315 13.67 -9.71 21.84
C ALA A 315 14.90 -8.92 21.38
N ASP A 316 15.93 -9.61 20.85
CA ASP A 316 17.12 -8.96 20.29
C ASP A 316 16.78 -8.44 18.89
N GLU A 317 16.71 -7.12 18.73
CA GLU A 317 16.39 -6.46 17.45
C GLU A 317 17.38 -6.80 16.33
N PHE A 318 18.66 -7.10 16.62
CA PHE A 318 19.61 -7.54 15.60
C PHE A 318 19.26 -8.93 15.08
N LEU A 319 18.86 -9.84 15.97
CA LEU A 319 18.41 -11.18 15.59
C LEU A 319 17.04 -11.14 14.90
N ILE A 320 16.15 -10.20 15.28
CA ILE A 320 14.90 -9.95 14.55
C ILE A 320 15.23 -9.56 13.10
N HIS A 321 16.10 -8.57 12.90
CA HIS A 321 16.52 -8.14 11.56
C HIS A 321 17.10 -9.30 10.75
N GLU A 322 18.06 -10.06 11.30
CA GLU A 322 18.69 -11.21 10.64
C GLU A 322 17.65 -12.28 10.22
N LYS A 323 16.70 -12.61 11.10
CA LYS A 323 15.66 -13.60 10.82
C LYS A 323 14.66 -13.13 9.76
N LEU A 324 14.37 -11.84 9.69
CA LEU A 324 13.54 -11.27 8.62
C LEU A 324 14.30 -11.27 7.28
N GLU A 325 15.60 -10.96 7.29
CA GLU A 325 16.44 -11.04 6.08
C GLU A 325 16.57 -12.46 5.54
N SER A 326 16.58 -13.47 6.41
CA SER A 326 16.70 -14.87 6.02
C SER A 326 15.39 -15.47 5.48
N GLY A 327 14.25 -14.77 5.61
CA GLY A 327 12.94 -15.29 5.23
C GLY A 327 12.81 -15.59 3.73
N HIS A 328 11.83 -16.41 3.36
CA HIS A 328 11.51 -16.75 1.98
C HIS A 328 10.01 -16.93 1.81
N GLY A 329 9.47 -16.48 0.67
CA GLY A 329 8.04 -16.56 0.39
C GLY A 329 7.24 -15.37 0.92
N ILE A 330 6.00 -15.64 1.31
CA ILE A 330 5.07 -14.65 1.86
C ILE A 330 4.71 -15.01 3.30
N HIS A 331 4.82 -14.02 4.17
CA HIS A 331 4.45 -14.11 5.59
C HIS A 331 3.48 -12.98 5.96
N ALA A 332 2.88 -13.10 7.13
CA ALA A 332 2.20 -11.97 7.76
C ALA A 332 2.70 -11.75 9.18
N ILE A 333 2.72 -10.50 9.62
CA ILE A 333 3.05 -10.06 10.97
C ILE A 333 1.97 -9.08 11.40
N ARG A 334 1.34 -9.34 12.54
CA ARG A 334 0.45 -8.38 13.20
C ARG A 334 1.25 -7.50 14.15
N ASP A 335 1.22 -6.20 13.91
CA ASP A 335 1.88 -5.17 14.73
C ASP A 335 1.04 -4.75 15.94
N ASP A 336 1.69 -4.14 16.93
CA ASP A 336 1.09 -3.79 18.22
C ASP A 336 0.23 -2.51 18.16
N PHE A 337 -1.00 -2.67 17.68
CA PHE A 337 -1.96 -1.57 17.67
C PHE A 337 -2.20 -0.96 19.07
N ASN A 338 -2.17 -1.78 20.13
CA ASN A 338 -2.47 -1.29 21.47
C ASN A 338 -1.37 -0.36 21.99
N ALA A 339 -0.11 -0.72 21.77
CA ALA A 339 1.02 0.14 22.11
C ALA A 339 0.94 1.47 21.34
N TRP A 340 0.70 1.41 20.03
CA TRP A 340 0.58 2.60 19.18
C TRP A 340 -0.59 3.50 19.62
N PHE A 341 -1.76 2.92 19.89
CA PHE A 341 -2.93 3.64 20.37
C PHE A 341 -2.68 4.33 21.74
N GLN A 342 -2.04 3.63 22.68
CA GLN A 342 -1.79 4.14 24.03
C GLN A 342 -0.82 5.32 24.08
N THR A 343 0.09 5.43 23.11
CA THR A 343 0.99 6.57 22.97
C THR A 343 0.46 7.62 22.01
N ASN A 344 -0.87 7.72 21.86
CA ASN A 344 -1.52 8.69 20.98
C ASN A 344 -0.97 8.66 19.53
N TYR A 345 -0.76 7.45 19.00
CA TYR A 345 -0.30 7.20 17.64
C TYR A 345 1.11 7.74 17.33
N HIS A 346 1.93 7.99 18.36
CA HIS A 346 3.33 8.37 18.18
C HIS A 346 4.12 7.31 17.40
N TYR A 347 4.91 7.72 16.42
CA TYR A 347 5.59 6.83 15.48
C TYR A 347 6.53 5.81 16.16
N THR A 348 7.13 6.13 17.30
CA THR A 348 8.11 5.24 18.01
C THR A 348 7.52 3.95 18.57
N THR A 349 6.19 3.81 18.59
CA THR A 349 5.50 2.57 18.99
C THR A 349 4.74 1.94 17.83
N SER A 350 4.92 2.46 16.61
CA SER A 350 4.31 1.96 15.38
C SER A 350 5.12 0.78 14.78
N LYS A 351 4.93 0.50 13.48
CA LYS A 351 5.52 -0.66 12.79
C LYS A 351 7.05 -0.49 12.65
N PRO A 352 7.88 -1.30 13.32
CA PRO A 352 9.32 -1.17 13.19
C PRO A 352 9.83 -1.69 11.84
N ILE A 353 10.79 -0.96 11.29
CA ILE A 353 11.66 -1.34 10.17
C ILE A 353 13.10 -1.01 10.55
N TRP A 354 14.03 -1.94 10.37
CA TRP A 354 15.42 -1.76 10.81
C TRP A 354 16.32 -1.32 9.67
N PHE A 355 17.24 -0.43 9.98
CA PHE A 355 18.26 0.07 9.06
C PHE A 355 19.60 0.17 9.78
N ASP A 356 20.63 -0.39 9.17
CA ASP A 356 22.01 -0.29 9.62
C ASP A 356 22.78 0.75 8.79
N PRO A 357 23.04 1.95 9.34
CA PRO A 357 23.80 2.99 8.64
C PRO A 357 25.30 2.66 8.50
N ASP A 358 25.82 1.67 9.25
CA ASP A 358 27.22 1.27 9.17
C ASP A 358 27.49 0.25 8.06
N ASP A 359 26.44 -0.39 7.51
CA ASP A 359 26.58 -1.30 6.39
C ASP A 359 26.60 -0.54 5.07
N ARG A 360 27.82 -0.30 4.56
CA ARG A 360 28.03 0.41 3.29
C ARG A 360 27.61 -0.40 2.06
N ASN A 361 27.49 -1.72 2.19
CA ASN A 361 27.13 -2.62 1.09
C ASN A 361 26.05 -3.59 1.57
N PRO A 362 24.85 -3.08 1.92
CA PRO A 362 23.84 -3.91 2.57
C PRO A 362 23.40 -5.01 1.61
N ARG A 363 23.38 -6.24 2.13
CA ARG A 363 22.99 -7.42 1.35
C ARG A 363 21.49 -7.49 1.09
N SER A 364 20.70 -6.72 1.84
CA SER A 364 19.25 -6.63 1.69
C SER A 364 18.78 -5.17 1.69
N HIS A 365 17.53 -4.96 1.29
CA HIS A 365 16.84 -3.66 1.37
C HIS A 365 15.42 -3.88 1.87
N HIS A 366 15.14 -3.38 3.07
CA HIS A 366 13.79 -3.34 3.63
C HIS A 366 13.01 -2.14 3.09
N ILE A 367 11.81 -2.39 2.53
CA ILE A 367 10.92 -1.34 2.02
C ILE A 367 9.51 -1.61 2.54
N LEU A 368 8.90 -0.63 3.22
CA LEU A 368 7.54 -0.72 3.75
C LEU A 368 6.58 0.20 2.99
N PHE A 369 5.54 -0.38 2.40
CA PHE A 369 4.43 0.34 1.76
C PHE A 369 3.25 0.47 2.73
N ASP A 370 2.79 1.69 3.00
CA ASP A 370 1.65 1.91 3.88
C ASP A 370 0.89 3.19 3.50
N ASP A 371 -0.44 3.14 3.47
CA ASP A 371 -1.27 4.28 3.11
C ASP A 371 -1.32 5.37 4.19
N ASN A 372 -0.88 5.07 5.42
CA ASN A 372 -0.80 5.95 6.59
C ASN A 372 0.63 6.34 6.99
N PHE A 373 1.64 6.02 6.18
CA PHE A 373 2.97 6.62 6.36
C PHE A 373 2.94 8.12 6.06
N ARG A 374 3.46 8.95 6.97
CA ARG A 374 3.53 10.41 6.83
C ARG A 374 4.88 10.92 7.31
N VAL A 375 5.40 11.98 6.69
CA VAL A 375 6.67 12.63 7.10
C VAL A 375 6.45 13.99 7.78
N ILE A 376 5.20 14.34 8.11
CA ILE A 376 4.84 15.69 8.53
C ILE A 376 4.54 15.77 10.03
N ASP A 377 3.89 14.75 10.60
CA ASP A 377 3.51 14.72 12.01
C ASP A 377 3.95 13.39 12.67
N PRO A 378 4.78 13.44 13.73
CA PRO A 378 5.20 12.26 14.46
C PRO A 378 4.06 11.50 15.15
N ASN A 379 2.89 12.12 15.36
CA ASN A 379 1.70 11.49 15.95
C ASN A 379 0.69 11.00 14.90
N ASP A 380 1.07 11.02 13.61
CA ASP A 380 0.22 10.60 12.50
C ASP A 380 1.03 9.82 11.45
N SER A 381 2.09 9.12 11.89
CA SER A 381 2.91 8.27 11.03
C SER A 381 3.05 6.87 11.63
N ILE A 382 2.85 5.85 10.80
CA ILE A 382 2.68 4.46 11.22
C ILE A 382 3.96 3.60 11.08
N VAL A 383 5.11 4.24 10.85
CA VAL A 383 6.41 3.56 10.69
C VAL A 383 7.40 4.06 11.73
N ASP A 384 8.10 3.14 12.38
CA ASP A 384 9.23 3.37 13.28
C ASP A 384 10.51 2.91 12.59
N ILE A 385 11.28 3.84 12.01
CA ILE A 385 12.58 3.50 11.44
C ILE A 385 13.59 3.31 12.58
N ARG A 386 14.02 2.07 12.81
CA ARG A 386 14.95 1.64 13.86
C ARG A 386 16.38 1.67 13.34
N ILE A 387 17.16 2.66 13.77
CA ILE A 387 18.57 2.80 13.46
C ILE A 387 19.38 1.83 14.31
N MET A 388 20.08 0.91 13.66
CA MET A 388 20.91 -0.11 14.30
C MET A 388 22.28 0.49 14.65
N ASN A 389 22.73 0.34 15.90
CA ASN A 389 24.06 0.72 16.32
C ASN A 389 24.85 -0.53 16.72
N ARG A 390 25.72 -1.01 15.82
CA ARG A 390 26.55 -2.21 16.04
C ARG A 390 27.52 -2.06 17.21
N GLN A 391 28.07 -0.87 17.43
CA GLN A 391 29.05 -0.63 18.51
C GLN A 391 28.41 -0.79 19.89
N LYS A 392 27.16 -0.36 20.04
CA LYS A 392 26.40 -0.45 21.30
C LYS A 392 25.52 -1.71 21.38
N HIS A 393 25.39 -2.48 20.30
CA HIS A 393 24.44 -3.59 20.14
C HIS A 393 23.02 -3.17 20.59
N LYS A 394 22.57 -2.01 20.10
CA LYS A 394 21.27 -1.41 20.43
C LYS A 394 20.65 -0.72 19.21
N CYS A 395 19.32 -0.74 19.12
CA CYS A 395 18.59 0.03 18.10
C CYS A 395 17.85 1.22 18.72
N TYR A 396 17.69 2.27 17.94
CA TYR A 396 17.08 3.53 18.34
C TYR A 396 16.05 3.96 17.30
N SER A 397 14.97 4.60 17.72
CA SER A 397 14.05 5.21 16.76
C SER A 397 14.75 6.41 16.11
N CYS A 398 14.67 6.49 14.78
CA CYS A 398 15.19 7.61 14.02
C CYS A 398 14.43 8.88 14.42
N PRO A 399 15.13 10.00 14.71
CA PRO A 399 14.48 11.29 14.93
C PRO A 399 13.61 11.68 13.73
N PHE A 400 12.42 12.22 14.01
CA PHE A 400 11.38 12.41 13.00
C PHE A 400 11.77 13.44 11.93
N GLU A 401 12.67 14.37 12.26
CA GLU A 401 13.24 15.35 11.34
C GLU A 401 13.97 14.72 10.14
N PHE A 402 14.38 13.45 10.22
CA PHE A 402 15.03 12.72 9.12
C PHE A 402 14.05 11.91 8.25
N TYR A 403 12.77 11.86 8.61
CA TYR A 403 11.79 11.08 7.85
C TYR A 403 11.64 11.54 6.38
N PRO A 404 11.72 12.84 6.05
CA PRO A 404 11.73 13.28 4.65
C PRO A 404 12.89 12.71 3.83
N GLU A 405 14.09 12.56 4.42
CA GLU A 405 15.27 11.98 3.78
C GLU A 405 15.15 10.46 3.62
N LEU A 406 14.39 9.80 4.49
CA LEU A 406 14.19 8.34 4.51
C LEU A 406 12.92 7.89 3.78
N GLU A 407 12.04 8.83 3.42
CA GLU A 407 10.88 8.59 2.59
C GLU A 407 11.28 8.20 1.17
N ASN A 408 10.58 7.18 0.65
CA ASN A 408 10.93 6.48 -0.57
C ASN A 408 12.33 5.87 -0.53
N VAL A 409 12.93 5.67 0.66
CA VAL A 409 14.09 4.78 0.86
C VAL A 409 13.63 3.52 1.56
N PHE A 410 13.09 3.67 2.77
CA PHE A 410 12.65 2.55 3.62
C PHE A 410 11.15 2.48 3.79
N ALA A 411 10.45 3.60 3.61
CA ALA A 411 9.01 3.69 3.76
C ALA A 411 8.39 4.50 2.61
N VAL A 412 7.26 4.03 2.09
CA VAL A 412 6.52 4.62 0.97
C VAL A 412 5.08 4.84 1.40
N GLN A 413 4.59 6.07 1.23
CA GLN A 413 3.17 6.35 1.34
C GLN A 413 2.44 5.75 0.12
N ALA A 414 1.71 4.67 0.33
CA ALA A 414 1.00 3.98 -0.74
C ALA A 414 -0.11 4.86 -1.34
N ASN A 415 -0.18 4.94 -2.67
CA ASN A 415 -1.17 5.73 -3.39
C ASN A 415 -2.16 4.82 -4.13
N LEU A 416 -3.33 4.54 -3.54
CA LEU A 416 -4.34 3.66 -4.14
C LEU A 416 -4.72 4.08 -5.58
N TYR A 417 -4.78 5.39 -5.86
CA TYR A 417 -5.10 5.88 -7.19
C TYR A 417 -4.04 5.49 -8.22
N LEU A 418 -2.76 5.67 -7.89
CA LEU A 418 -1.66 5.29 -8.78
C LEU A 418 -1.49 3.78 -8.87
N ILE A 419 -1.70 3.05 -7.76
CA ILE A 419 -1.67 1.58 -7.74
C ILE A 419 -2.68 0.98 -8.73
N LEU A 420 -3.87 1.59 -8.82
CA LEU A 420 -4.94 1.15 -9.75
C LEU A 420 -4.72 1.64 -11.18
N ALA A 421 -4.14 2.83 -11.36
CA ALA A 421 -3.87 3.39 -12.68
C ALA A 421 -2.65 2.77 -13.38
N ASP A 422 -1.69 2.22 -12.62
CA ASP A 422 -0.43 1.67 -13.12
C ASP A 422 -0.14 0.30 -12.51
N GLN A 423 -0.28 -0.75 -13.33
CA GLN A 423 -0.03 -2.13 -12.89
C GLN A 423 1.43 -2.37 -12.46
N ASP A 424 2.37 -1.55 -12.95
CA ASP A 424 3.78 -1.63 -12.60
C ASP A 424 4.16 -0.67 -11.46
N TYR A 425 3.19 -0.07 -10.76
CA TYR A 425 3.42 0.91 -9.67
C TYR A 425 4.50 0.43 -8.68
N TYR A 426 4.31 -0.74 -8.06
CA TYR A 426 5.27 -1.21 -7.05
C TYR A 426 6.65 -1.48 -7.64
N ILE A 427 6.72 -1.98 -8.88
CA ILE A 427 8.00 -2.26 -9.55
C ILE A 427 8.78 -0.95 -9.72
N LYS A 428 8.11 0.08 -10.24
CA LYS A 428 8.71 1.41 -10.44
C LYS A 428 9.10 2.05 -9.11
N THR A 429 8.25 1.91 -8.08
CA THR A 429 8.52 2.46 -6.76
C THR A 429 9.70 1.77 -6.07
N ILE A 430 9.80 0.44 -6.14
CA ILE A 430 10.95 -0.32 -5.61
C ILE A 430 12.24 0.14 -6.29
N ALA A 431 12.24 0.28 -7.62
CA ALA A 431 13.42 0.74 -8.34
C ALA A 431 13.86 2.16 -7.92
N GLU A 432 12.91 3.06 -7.66
CA GLU A 432 13.21 4.38 -7.10
C GLU A 432 13.74 4.28 -5.67
N CYS A 433 13.20 3.39 -4.84
CA CYS A 433 13.72 3.15 -3.49
C CYS A 433 15.17 2.65 -3.51
N GLU A 434 15.49 1.66 -4.35
CA GLU A 434 16.85 1.15 -4.49
C GLU A 434 17.83 2.26 -4.91
N LYS A 435 17.44 3.08 -5.89
CA LYS A 435 18.24 4.23 -6.33
C LYS A 435 18.46 5.25 -5.21
N ARG A 436 17.43 5.53 -4.40
CA ARG A 436 17.55 6.47 -3.27
C ARG A 436 18.38 5.88 -2.13
N LEU A 437 18.31 4.57 -1.90
CA LEU A 437 19.21 3.89 -0.98
C LEU A 437 20.68 4.03 -1.44
N ASP A 438 20.97 3.84 -2.73
CA ASP A 438 22.32 4.04 -3.26
C ASP A 438 22.83 5.47 -3.05
N GLN A 439 21.96 6.47 -3.19
CA GLN A 439 22.28 7.87 -2.94
C GLN A 439 22.54 8.12 -1.45
N LEU A 440 21.68 7.61 -0.56
CA LEU A 440 21.84 7.74 0.88
C LEU A 440 23.13 7.08 1.37
N LEU A 441 23.49 5.90 0.85
CA LEU A 441 24.74 5.20 1.18
C LEU A 441 26.00 5.97 0.74
N GLN A 442 25.88 6.85 -0.25
CA GLN A 442 26.97 7.75 -0.68
C GLN A 442 27.01 9.05 0.14
N ASP A 443 25.89 9.46 0.74
CA ASP A 443 25.79 10.62 1.61
C ASP A 443 26.19 10.28 3.05
N THR A 444 27.51 10.15 3.26
CA THR A 444 28.07 9.84 4.57
C THR A 444 27.77 10.91 5.63
N GLU A 445 27.56 12.16 5.23
CA GLU A 445 27.27 13.24 6.18
C GLU A 445 25.88 13.05 6.80
N THR A 446 24.86 12.81 5.96
CA THR A 446 23.50 12.52 6.42
C THR A 446 23.45 11.26 7.28
N LEU A 447 24.13 10.17 6.88
CA LEU A 447 24.17 8.93 7.66
C LEU A 447 24.81 9.11 9.05
N GLU A 448 25.94 9.82 9.13
CA GLU A 448 26.57 10.13 10.42
C GLU A 448 25.69 11.01 11.30
N LYS A 449 24.98 11.97 10.70
CA LYS A 449 24.04 12.83 11.43
C LYS A 449 22.86 12.02 12.00
N ILE A 450 22.21 11.20 11.18
CA ILE A 450 21.14 10.29 11.60
C ILE A 450 21.62 9.41 12.76
N LYS A 451 22.77 8.76 12.61
CA LYS A 451 23.32 7.87 13.64
C LYS A 451 23.59 8.61 14.94
N LYS A 452 24.26 9.76 14.86
CA LYS A 452 24.64 10.55 16.04
C LYS A 452 23.41 11.04 16.80
N GLU A 453 22.42 11.58 16.10
CA GLU A 453 21.22 12.16 16.70
C GLU A 453 20.25 11.08 17.22
N SER A 454 20.15 9.93 16.55
CA SER A 454 19.38 8.78 17.04
C SER A 454 19.95 8.16 18.32
N CYS A 455 21.27 8.24 18.52
CA CYS A 455 21.96 7.64 19.66
C CYS A 455 22.01 8.54 20.91
N ILE A 456 21.34 9.69 20.88
CA ILE A 456 21.15 10.56 22.04
C ILE A 456 20.03 9.93 22.87
N ASP A 457 20.36 9.42 24.07
CA ASP A 457 19.33 9.01 25.00
C ASP A 457 18.57 10.29 25.43
N HIS A 458 17.38 10.51 24.86
CA HIS A 458 16.47 11.53 25.36
C HIS A 458 16.02 11.07 26.76
N ALA A 459 16.60 11.70 27.78
CA ALA A 459 16.33 11.44 29.19
C ALA A 459 14.92 11.84 29.61
#